data_AF-A0A352NDQ3-F1
#
_entry.id   AF-A0A352NDQ3-F1
#
_cell.length_a   1.000
_cell.length_b   1.000
_cell.length_c   1.000
_cell.angle_alpha   90.00
_cell.angle_beta   90.00
_cell.angle_gamma   90.00
#
_symmetry.space_group_name_H-M   'P 1'
#
loop_
_entity.id
_entity.type
_entity.pdbx_description
1 polymer ?
#
loop_
_entity_poly.entity_id
_entity_poly.type
_entity_poly.pdbx_seq_one_letter_code
_entity_poly.pdbx_strand_id
1 'polypeptide(L)'
;DKIGLINDRRNIICFSDEAHRTQIEHAKRMQFSKDADENMRAMVSKPYAKVLKEAFPHATFVGFTGTPIAETYQTFGDEIDRYTMDQAVADGLTVPIKYHPRISKVILDNEQIKQVEEYYKLCADEGATREDVEASKKAMSSLEVIIKEPSRLERLAVDIHDHYVSSCEKDPSRVQKAMVVCSKREIAYTLLKIFEDKYPEWFEEKKVPDGVCATDE
;
A
#
# COMPACT_ATOMS: atom_id res chain seq x y z
N ASP A 1 -5.00 27.55 -21.90
CA ASP A 1 -4.07 26.99 -20.90
C ASP A 1 -4.78 26.57 -19.65
N LYS A 2 -4.17 25.68 -18.87
CA LYS A 2 -4.25 25.90 -17.42
C LYS A 2 -2.97 25.78 -16.64
N ILE A 3 -1.86 25.30 -17.21
CA ILE A 3 -0.60 25.31 -16.44
C ILE A 3 0.49 26.12 -17.15
N GLY A 4 0.57 26.07 -18.49
CA GLY A 4 1.36 27.03 -19.27
C GLY A 4 2.84 27.08 -18.85
N LEU A 5 3.59 28.06 -19.33
CA LEU A 5 4.91 28.38 -18.80
C LEU A 5 4.72 29.18 -17.51
N ILE A 6 5.16 28.66 -16.36
CA ILE A 6 5.18 29.41 -15.10
C ILE A 6 6.52 30.12 -14.95
N ASN A 7 7.63 29.41 -15.20
CA ASN A 7 8.96 29.98 -15.06
C ASN A 7 9.99 29.20 -15.91
N ASP A 8 10.78 29.90 -16.70
CA ASP A 8 11.80 29.35 -17.60
C ASP A 8 13.23 29.45 -17.02
N ARG A 9 13.38 29.84 -15.75
CA ARG A 9 14.71 29.90 -15.13
C ARG A 9 15.35 28.51 -15.02
N ARG A 10 16.66 28.48 -15.22
CA ARG A 10 17.50 27.27 -15.12
C ARG A 10 17.93 26.92 -13.70
N ASN A 11 17.70 27.81 -12.73
CA ASN A 11 18.11 27.63 -11.33
C ASN A 11 16.97 27.13 -10.43
N ILE A 12 15.98 26.46 -11.01
CA ILE A 12 14.88 25.83 -10.28
C ILE A 12 15.21 24.34 -10.13
N ILE A 13 15.13 23.85 -8.89
CA ILE A 13 15.33 22.44 -8.58
C ILE A 13 14.07 21.92 -7.90
N CYS A 14 13.50 20.84 -8.42
CA CYS A 14 12.31 20.20 -7.90
C CYS A 14 12.67 18.84 -7.34
N PHE A 15 12.43 18.65 -6.04
CA PHE A 15 12.57 17.36 -5.38
C PHE A 15 11.19 16.72 -5.21
N SER A 16 11.05 15.48 -5.66
CA SER A 16 9.85 14.67 -5.45
C SER A 16 10.17 13.49 -4.57
N ASP A 17 9.45 13.38 -3.45
CA ASP A 17 9.43 12.16 -2.64
C ASP A 17 8.38 11.18 -3.18
N GLU A 18 8.61 9.89 -2.97
CA GLU A 18 7.81 8.77 -3.48
C GLU A 18 7.38 8.93 -4.94
N ALA A 19 8.37 9.14 -5.81
CA ALA A 19 8.26 9.43 -7.24
C ALA A 19 7.68 8.28 -8.12
N HIS A 20 6.79 7.49 -7.55
CA HIS A 20 6.00 6.43 -8.18
C HIS A 20 4.48 6.61 -7.96
N ARG A 21 4.04 7.30 -6.90
CA ARG A 21 2.67 7.18 -6.39
C ARG A 21 1.74 8.28 -6.93
N THR A 22 0.61 7.86 -7.52
CA THR A 22 -0.60 8.64 -7.92
C THR A 22 -0.47 9.83 -8.88
N GLN A 23 0.70 10.44 -9.08
CA GLN A 23 0.87 11.60 -9.96
C GLN A 23 0.71 11.28 -11.46
N ILE A 24 0.75 9.99 -11.82
CA ILE A 24 0.70 9.50 -13.20
C ILE A 24 -0.65 8.84 -13.53
N GLU A 25 -1.27 8.10 -12.60
CA GLU A 25 -2.55 7.40 -12.84
C GLU A 25 -3.79 8.32 -12.88
N HIS A 26 -3.83 9.39 -12.07
CA HIS A 26 -4.95 10.34 -12.06
C HIS A 26 -5.15 11.08 -13.39
N ALA A 27 -4.20 10.97 -14.33
CA ALA A 27 -4.29 11.50 -15.68
C ALA A 27 -5.05 10.62 -16.67
N LYS A 28 -5.25 9.32 -16.39
CA LYS A 28 -5.98 8.43 -17.30
C LYS A 28 -7.49 8.40 -17.06
N ARG A 29 -8.03 9.24 -16.18
CA ARG A 29 -9.48 9.46 -16.10
C ARG A 29 -9.91 10.37 -17.25
N MET A 30 -10.38 9.78 -18.35
CA MET A 30 -11.18 10.52 -19.33
C MET A 30 -12.47 10.96 -18.62
N GLN A 31 -12.55 12.25 -18.27
CA GLN A 31 -13.81 12.85 -17.85
C GLN A 31 -14.59 13.20 -19.12
N PHE A 32 -15.65 12.43 -19.40
CA PHE A 32 -16.64 12.83 -20.38
C PHE A 32 -17.55 13.87 -19.74
N SER A 33 -17.43 15.14 -20.12
CA SER A 33 -18.44 16.15 -19.79
C SER A 33 -19.69 15.87 -20.63
N LYS A 34 -20.83 15.62 -19.97
CA LYS A 34 -22.15 15.64 -20.62
C LYS A 34 -22.56 17.10 -20.83
N ASP A 35 -22.03 17.74 -21.85
CA ASP A 35 -22.63 18.96 -22.39
C ASP A 35 -23.09 18.65 -23.81
N ALA A 36 -24.41 18.62 -23.96
CA ALA A 36 -25.11 18.48 -25.23
C ALA A 36 -24.90 19.76 -26.03
N ASP A 37 -23.93 19.77 -26.93
CA ASP A 37 -23.99 20.40 -28.25
C ASP A 37 -22.65 20.19 -28.99
N GLU A 38 -22.71 19.41 -30.07
CA GLU A 38 -21.81 19.33 -31.25
C GLU A 38 -20.27 19.40 -31.14
N ASN A 39 -19.63 19.28 -29.98
CA ASN A 39 -18.18 19.06 -29.92
C ASN A 39 -17.79 18.17 -28.73
N MET A 40 -17.72 16.85 -28.95
CA MET A 40 -17.07 15.92 -28.03
C MET A 40 -15.57 16.28 -27.88
N ARG A 41 -15.23 17.14 -26.92
CA ARG A 41 -13.85 17.32 -26.47
C ARG A 41 -13.61 16.35 -25.32
N ALA A 42 -13.06 15.18 -25.63
CA ALA A 42 -12.46 14.32 -24.62
C ALA A 42 -11.34 15.11 -23.93
N MET A 43 -11.55 15.54 -22.69
CA MET A 43 -10.54 16.25 -21.91
C MET A 43 -9.58 15.21 -21.33
N VAL A 44 -8.50 14.92 -22.07
CA VAL A 44 -7.42 14.06 -21.61
C VAL A 44 -6.70 14.79 -20.47
N SER A 45 -6.84 14.30 -19.24
CA SER A 45 -6.10 14.82 -18.10
C SER A 45 -4.60 14.58 -18.33
N LYS A 46 -3.77 15.62 -18.19
CA LYS A 46 -2.31 15.49 -18.32
C LYS A 46 -1.73 14.94 -17.00
N PRO A 47 -0.77 14.00 -17.02
CA PRO A 47 -0.02 13.61 -15.83
C PRO A 47 0.55 14.83 -15.11
N TYR A 48 0.49 14.85 -13.78
CA TYR A 48 0.95 16.00 -13.00
C TYR A 48 2.46 16.23 -13.22
N ALA A 49 3.23 15.16 -13.40
CA ALA A 49 4.62 15.21 -13.81
C ALA A 49 4.83 15.92 -15.17
N LYS A 50 3.96 15.63 -16.17
CA LYS A 50 4.03 16.28 -17.49
C LYS A 50 3.70 17.76 -17.39
N VAL A 51 2.68 18.08 -16.60
CA VAL A 51 2.28 19.44 -16.27
C VAL A 51 3.42 20.24 -15.64
N LEU A 52 4.13 19.67 -14.66
CA LEU A 52 5.25 20.33 -13.99
C LEU A 52 6.43 20.57 -14.94
N LYS A 53 6.72 19.62 -15.84
CA LYS A 53 7.74 19.79 -16.89
C LYS A 53 7.37 20.91 -17.87
N GLU A 54 6.11 21.03 -18.25
CA GLU A 54 5.64 22.13 -19.11
C GLU A 54 5.70 23.49 -18.38
N ALA A 55 5.40 23.51 -17.07
CA ALA A 55 5.46 24.71 -16.22
C ALA A 55 6.88 25.25 -15.99
N PHE A 56 7.84 24.34 -15.84
CA PHE A 56 9.23 24.62 -15.52
C PHE A 56 10.17 23.88 -16.50
N PRO A 57 10.22 24.29 -17.78
CA PRO A 57 10.91 23.54 -18.83
C PRO A 57 12.43 23.42 -18.63
N HIS A 58 13.00 24.28 -17.78
CA HIS A 58 14.43 24.35 -17.52
C HIS A 58 14.81 23.99 -16.07
N ALA A 59 13.86 23.51 -15.27
CA ALA A 59 14.14 23.04 -13.93
C ALA A 59 14.84 21.66 -13.95
N THR A 60 15.65 21.42 -12.93
CA THR A 60 16.20 20.08 -12.65
C THR A 60 15.23 19.33 -11.74
N PHE A 61 14.88 18.09 -12.11
CA PHE A 61 13.96 17.25 -11.33
C PHE A 61 14.73 16.09 -10.70
N VAL A 62 14.60 15.93 -9.39
CA VAL A 62 15.22 14.84 -8.62
C VAL A 62 14.11 14.07 -7.92
N GLY A 63 14.05 12.76 -8.13
CA GLY A 63 13.04 11.89 -7.54
C GLY A 63 13.66 10.89 -6.57
N PHE A 64 13.08 10.77 -5.37
CA PHE A 64 13.34 9.68 -4.45
C PHE A 64 12.16 8.72 -4.49
N THR A 65 12.43 7.42 -4.50
CA THR A 65 11.37 6.40 -4.46
C THR A 65 11.90 5.10 -3.88
N GLY A 66 11.10 4.45 -3.03
CA GLY A 66 11.40 3.11 -2.55
C GLY A 66 11.06 2.01 -3.58
N THR A 67 10.21 2.32 -4.56
CA THR A 67 9.70 1.37 -5.55
C THR A 67 9.70 2.00 -6.95
N PRO A 68 10.87 2.04 -7.64
CA PRO A 68 10.93 2.63 -8.97
C PRO A 68 10.17 1.80 -10.00
N ILE A 69 9.34 2.45 -10.80
CA ILE A 69 8.63 1.85 -11.95
C ILE A 69 9.19 2.42 -13.27
N ALA A 70 8.89 1.78 -14.40
CA ALA A 70 9.37 2.23 -15.72
C ALA A 70 9.04 3.72 -16.00
N GLU A 71 7.85 4.15 -15.60
CA GLU A 71 7.40 5.53 -15.73
C GLU A 71 8.19 6.53 -14.85
N THR A 72 8.76 6.08 -13.73
CA THR A 72 9.65 6.90 -12.89
C THR A 72 10.90 7.26 -13.67
N TYR A 73 11.54 6.30 -14.34
CA TYR A 73 12.74 6.55 -15.16
C TYR A 73 12.44 7.44 -16.37
N GLN A 74 11.28 7.26 -17.03
CA GLN A 74 10.85 8.16 -18.11
C GLN A 74 10.66 9.61 -17.63
N THR A 75 10.33 9.79 -16.35
CA THR A 75 10.06 11.11 -15.76
C THR A 75 11.33 11.76 -15.23
N PHE A 76 12.16 11.04 -14.48
CA PHE A 76 13.29 11.59 -13.74
C PHE A 76 14.66 11.29 -14.37
N GLY A 77 14.71 10.41 -15.37
CA GLY A 77 15.95 9.97 -16.00
C GLY A 77 16.52 8.72 -15.33
N ASP A 78 17.80 8.48 -15.58
CA ASP A 78 18.52 7.31 -15.08
C ASP A 78 18.73 7.38 -13.56
N GLU A 79 18.85 6.21 -12.94
CA GLU A 79 19.20 6.09 -11.54
C GLU A 79 20.60 6.65 -11.27
N ILE A 80 20.71 7.59 -10.32
CA ILE A 80 21.99 8.15 -9.89
C ILE A 80 22.63 7.26 -8.83
N ASP A 81 21.82 6.73 -7.91
CA ASP A 81 22.26 5.89 -6.81
C ASP A 81 21.11 5.02 -6.30
N ARG A 82 21.45 3.90 -5.65
CA ARG A 82 20.50 2.95 -5.09
C ARG A 82 20.94 2.48 -3.71
N TYR A 83 20.04 2.61 -2.75
CA TYR A 83 20.18 2.04 -1.42
C TYR A 83 19.08 1.01 -1.18
N THR A 84 19.44 -0.27 -1.07
CA THR A 84 18.48 -1.38 -1.00
C THR A 84 18.04 -1.68 0.43
N MET A 85 16.91 -2.39 0.55
CA MET A 85 16.45 -2.90 1.85
C MET A 85 17.48 -3.83 2.50
N ASP A 86 18.20 -4.64 1.72
CA ASP A 86 19.24 -5.53 2.24
C ASP A 86 20.43 -4.75 2.81
N GLN A 87 20.84 -3.66 2.15
CA GLN A 87 21.87 -2.75 2.67
C GLN A 87 21.39 -2.08 3.96
N ALA A 88 20.15 -1.61 3.99
CA ALA A 88 19.55 -1.00 5.18
C ALA A 88 19.51 -1.96 6.39
N VAL A 89 19.24 -3.25 6.16
CA VAL A 89 19.29 -4.28 7.21
C VAL A 89 20.74 -4.57 7.63
N ALA A 90 21.67 -4.67 6.69
CA ALA A 90 23.09 -4.91 6.97
C ALA A 90 23.72 -3.78 7.80
N ASP A 91 23.33 -2.54 7.52
CA ASP A 91 23.80 -1.35 8.25
C ASP A 91 23.06 -1.13 9.59
N GLY A 92 22.07 -1.98 9.90
CA GLY A 92 21.28 -1.89 11.14
C GLY A 92 20.32 -0.69 11.18
N LEU A 93 20.05 -0.06 10.04
CA LEU A 93 19.08 1.04 9.93
C LEU A 93 17.63 0.53 9.94
N THR A 94 17.40 -0.69 9.44
CA THR A 94 16.08 -1.33 9.42
C THR A 94 16.12 -2.73 10.03
N VAL A 95 14.96 -3.23 10.47
CA VAL A 95 14.81 -4.60 10.99
C VAL A 95 14.41 -5.56 9.87
N PRO A 96 14.84 -6.84 9.93
CA PRO A 96 14.47 -7.83 8.92
C PRO A 96 12.98 -8.18 8.96
N ILE A 97 12.38 -8.38 7.79
CA ILE A 97 10.98 -8.76 7.63
C ILE A 97 10.88 -10.29 7.57
N LYS A 98 10.02 -10.88 8.41
CA LYS A 98 9.69 -12.31 8.39
C LYS A 98 8.27 -12.51 7.89
N TYR A 99 8.12 -13.26 6.80
CA TYR A 99 6.81 -13.58 6.24
C TYR A 99 6.30 -14.93 6.78
N HIS A 100 5.07 -14.94 7.31
CA HIS A 100 4.41 -16.13 7.82
C HIS A 100 3.05 -16.32 7.10
N PRO A 101 2.98 -17.14 6.04
CA PRO A 101 1.71 -17.39 5.35
C PRO A 101 0.75 -18.15 6.27
N ARG A 102 -0.50 -17.71 6.36
CA ARG A 102 -1.53 -18.26 7.28
C ARG A 102 -2.88 -18.57 6.61
N ILE A 103 -2.88 -18.63 5.28
CA ILE A 103 -4.09 -18.73 4.45
C ILE A 103 -4.80 -20.07 4.64
N SER A 104 -4.03 -21.14 4.84
CA SER A 104 -4.52 -22.50 5.09
C SER A 104 -5.34 -22.64 6.38
N LYS A 105 -5.24 -21.70 7.33
CA LYS A 105 -6.05 -21.73 8.55
C LYS A 105 -7.43 -21.12 8.39
N VAL A 106 -7.63 -20.32 7.34
CA VAL A 106 -8.86 -19.56 7.09
C VAL A 106 -9.69 -20.23 6.01
N ILE A 107 -9.04 -20.74 4.96
CA ILE A 107 -9.69 -21.43 3.83
C ILE A 107 -9.69 -22.94 4.10
N LEU A 108 -10.84 -23.62 3.96
CA LEU A 108 -10.95 -25.09 4.13
C LEU A 108 -10.79 -25.86 2.81
N ASP A 109 -10.83 -25.17 1.69
CA ASP A 109 -10.73 -25.76 0.35
C ASP A 109 -9.27 -25.78 -0.13
N ASN A 110 -8.74 -26.99 -0.30
CA ASN A 110 -7.36 -27.24 -0.72
C ASN A 110 -7.05 -26.74 -2.14
N GLU A 111 -8.04 -26.67 -3.04
CA GLU A 111 -7.81 -26.10 -4.37
C GLU A 111 -7.67 -24.58 -4.32
N GLN A 112 -8.49 -23.92 -3.50
CA GLN A 112 -8.42 -22.47 -3.28
C GLN A 112 -7.11 -22.07 -2.58
N ILE A 113 -6.61 -22.86 -1.62
CA ILE A 113 -5.31 -22.61 -0.97
C ILE A 113 -4.17 -22.62 -2.00
N LYS A 114 -4.12 -23.61 -2.89
CA LYS A 114 -3.06 -23.70 -3.91
C LYS A 114 -3.02 -22.51 -4.85
N GLN A 115 -4.19 -22.09 -5.35
CA GLN A 115 -4.29 -20.92 -6.25
C GLN A 115 -3.76 -19.65 -5.59
N VAL A 116 -4.01 -19.51 -4.29
CA VAL A 116 -3.58 -18.34 -3.53
C VAL A 116 -2.09 -18.40 -3.22
N GLU A 117 -1.56 -19.56 -2.83
CA GLU A 117 -0.12 -19.74 -2.58
C GLU A 117 0.73 -19.56 -3.85
N GLU A 118 0.26 -20.05 -5.00
CA GLU A 118 0.92 -19.82 -6.30
C GLU A 118 0.96 -18.33 -6.65
N TYR A 119 -0.13 -17.59 -6.40
CA TYR A 119 -0.16 -16.14 -6.59
C TYR A 119 0.84 -15.42 -5.67
N TYR A 120 0.92 -15.77 -4.38
CA TYR A 120 1.86 -15.11 -3.47
C TYR A 120 3.33 -15.41 -3.82
N LYS A 121 3.64 -16.61 -4.33
CA LYS A 121 4.98 -16.91 -4.85
C LYS A 121 5.31 -16.04 -6.05
N LEU A 122 4.38 -15.90 -7.00
CA LEU A 122 4.55 -15.04 -8.16
C LEU A 122 4.83 -13.58 -7.74
N CYS A 123 4.05 -13.03 -6.79
CA CYS A 123 4.26 -11.67 -6.27
C CYS A 123 5.54 -11.49 -5.43
N ALA A 124 6.08 -12.55 -4.85
CA ALA A 124 7.35 -12.50 -4.12
C ALA A 124 8.55 -12.50 -5.06
N ASP A 125 8.41 -13.17 -6.21
CA ASP A 125 9.47 -13.34 -7.20
C ASP A 125 9.50 -12.20 -8.23
N GLU A 126 8.36 -11.56 -8.53
CA GLU A 126 8.24 -10.49 -9.52
C GLU A 126 8.01 -9.12 -8.85
N GLY A 127 8.97 -8.20 -9.02
CA GLY A 127 8.77 -6.80 -8.69
C GLY A 127 7.60 -6.22 -9.49
N ALA A 128 6.76 -5.41 -8.85
CA ALA A 128 5.47 -4.97 -9.38
C ALA A 128 5.55 -4.30 -10.77
N THR A 129 5.24 -5.05 -11.82
CA THR A 129 4.93 -4.53 -13.15
C THR A 129 3.45 -4.15 -13.26
N ARG A 130 3.07 -3.43 -14.32
CA ARG A 130 1.67 -3.03 -14.54
C ARG A 130 0.72 -4.20 -14.79
N GLU A 131 1.23 -5.30 -15.35
CA GLU A 131 0.47 -6.54 -15.56
C GLU A 131 0.20 -7.22 -14.20
N ASP A 132 1.15 -7.13 -13.27
CA ASP A 132 1.01 -7.64 -11.90
C ASP A 132 -0.07 -6.89 -11.11
N VAL A 133 -0.28 -5.60 -11.37
CA VAL A 133 -1.35 -4.82 -10.71
C VAL A 133 -2.74 -5.26 -11.17
N GLU A 134 -2.92 -5.58 -12.46
CA GLU A 134 -4.22 -6.08 -12.95
C GLU A 134 -4.47 -7.54 -12.55
N ALA A 135 -3.43 -8.39 -12.63
CA ALA A 135 -3.47 -9.75 -12.11
C ALA A 135 -3.76 -9.76 -10.60
N SER A 136 -3.09 -8.87 -9.83
CA SER A 136 -3.33 -8.66 -8.41
C SER A 136 -4.75 -8.19 -8.12
N LYS A 137 -5.28 -7.23 -8.86
CA LYS A 137 -6.68 -6.77 -8.69
C LYS A 137 -7.68 -7.90 -8.95
N LYS A 138 -7.46 -8.72 -9.97
CA LYS A 138 -8.34 -9.85 -10.31
C LYS A 138 -8.25 -10.97 -9.26
N ALA A 139 -7.03 -11.32 -8.85
CA ALA A 139 -6.78 -12.29 -7.78
C ALA A 139 -7.34 -11.81 -6.43
N MET A 140 -7.14 -10.54 -6.08
CA MET A 140 -7.74 -9.90 -4.90
C MET A 140 -9.26 -9.93 -4.97
N SER A 141 -9.88 -9.68 -6.12
CA SER A 141 -11.35 -9.77 -6.24
C SER A 141 -11.87 -11.19 -5.98
N SER A 142 -11.17 -12.23 -6.45
CA SER A 142 -11.54 -13.62 -6.16
C SER A 142 -11.31 -13.97 -4.69
N LEU A 143 -10.19 -13.54 -4.12
CA LEU A 143 -9.89 -13.69 -2.69
C LEU A 143 -10.87 -12.93 -1.78
N GLU A 144 -11.33 -11.76 -2.21
CA GLU A 144 -12.31 -10.96 -1.47
C GLU A 144 -13.66 -11.68 -1.36
N VAL A 145 -14.11 -12.31 -2.45
CA VAL A 145 -15.34 -13.11 -2.43
C VAL A 145 -15.18 -14.29 -1.46
N ILE A 146 -14.00 -14.90 -1.45
CA ILE A 146 -13.63 -16.00 -0.55
C ILE A 146 -13.56 -15.50 0.91
N ILE A 147 -13.05 -14.32 1.19
CA ILE A 147 -12.81 -13.82 2.55
C ILE A 147 -14.05 -13.14 3.15
N LYS A 148 -14.98 -12.62 2.33
CA LYS A 148 -16.17 -11.88 2.80
C LYS A 148 -17.18 -12.75 3.57
N GLU A 149 -17.06 -14.07 3.52
CA GLU A 149 -17.92 -14.96 4.31
C GLU A 149 -17.74 -14.67 5.82
N PRO A 150 -18.80 -14.34 6.58
CA PRO A 150 -18.68 -13.97 8.00
C PRO A 150 -17.95 -15.02 8.84
N SER A 151 -18.22 -16.31 8.58
CA SER A 151 -17.59 -17.44 9.25
C SER A 151 -16.05 -17.45 9.09
N ARG A 152 -15.54 -16.99 7.96
CA ARG A 152 -14.10 -16.93 7.66
C ARG A 152 -13.46 -15.71 8.31
N LEU A 153 -14.14 -14.58 8.35
CA LEU A 153 -13.69 -13.40 9.08
C LEU A 153 -13.59 -13.67 10.58
N GLU A 154 -14.54 -14.42 11.15
CA GLU A 154 -14.47 -14.84 12.55
C GLU A 154 -13.25 -15.73 12.82
N ARG A 155 -13.01 -16.73 11.96
CA ARG A 155 -11.82 -17.60 12.09
C ARG A 155 -10.52 -16.83 11.92
N LEU A 156 -10.49 -15.86 11.01
CA LEU A 156 -9.35 -14.97 10.82
C LEU A 156 -9.10 -14.12 12.07
N ALA A 157 -10.14 -13.55 12.68
CA ALA A 157 -10.02 -12.78 13.91
C ALA A 157 -9.41 -13.61 15.05
N VAL A 158 -9.89 -14.85 15.22
CA VAL A 158 -9.36 -15.78 16.23
C VAL A 158 -7.89 -16.14 15.96
N ASP A 159 -7.50 -16.48 14.73
CA ASP A 159 -6.09 -16.78 14.44
C ASP A 159 -5.17 -15.56 14.62
N ILE A 160 -5.63 -14.35 14.27
CA ILE A 160 -4.89 -13.10 14.51
C ILE A 160 -4.70 -12.90 16.02
N HIS A 161 -5.77 -13.04 16.80
CA HIS A 161 -5.73 -12.91 18.26
C HIS A 161 -4.73 -13.89 18.87
N ASP A 162 -4.91 -15.18 18.62
CA ASP A 162 -4.11 -16.23 19.25
C ASP A 162 -2.63 -16.11 18.84
N HIS A 163 -2.39 -15.72 17.59
CA HIS A 163 -1.04 -15.44 17.12
C HIS A 163 -0.43 -14.23 17.82
N TYR A 164 -1.17 -13.14 17.95
CA TYR A 164 -0.70 -11.93 18.60
C TYR A 164 -0.35 -12.19 20.06
N VAL A 165 -1.28 -12.75 20.83
CA VAL A 165 -1.10 -13.07 22.25
C VAL A 165 0.05 -14.03 22.45
N SER A 166 0.07 -15.18 21.75
CA SER A 166 1.16 -16.16 21.87
C SER A 166 2.52 -15.55 21.53
N SER A 167 2.57 -14.62 20.58
CA SER A 167 3.83 -13.99 20.20
C SER A 167 4.28 -12.93 21.23
N CYS A 168 3.35 -12.23 21.89
CA CYS A 168 3.66 -11.29 22.97
C CYS A 168 4.11 -12.03 24.24
N GLU A 169 3.51 -13.18 24.54
CA GLU A 169 3.91 -14.02 25.67
C GLU A 169 5.32 -14.61 25.49
N LYS A 170 5.67 -15.03 24.27
CA LYS A 170 6.99 -15.60 23.96
C LYS A 170 8.12 -14.57 23.98
N ASP A 171 7.80 -13.31 23.72
CA ASP A 171 8.76 -12.21 23.76
C ASP A 171 8.10 -10.97 24.41
N PRO A 172 8.08 -10.91 25.76
CA PRO A 172 7.46 -9.79 26.48
C PRO A 172 8.16 -8.45 26.24
N SER A 173 9.43 -8.48 25.81
CA SER A 173 10.24 -7.29 25.54
C SER A 173 9.92 -6.63 24.19
N ARG A 174 9.21 -7.35 23.32
CA ARG A 174 8.80 -6.87 22.01
C ARG A 174 7.78 -5.74 22.13
N VAL A 175 7.84 -4.79 21.20
CA VAL A 175 6.79 -3.79 21.02
C VAL A 175 5.46 -4.48 20.69
N GLN A 176 4.49 -4.35 21.59
CA GLN A 176 3.17 -4.97 21.48
C GLN A 176 2.23 -4.08 20.67
N LYS A 177 2.56 -3.87 19.40
CA LYS A 177 1.73 -3.13 18.43
C LYS A 177 1.54 -3.98 17.18
N ALA A 178 0.33 -3.95 16.65
CA ALA A 178 -0.02 -4.64 15.41
C ALA A 178 -0.88 -3.72 14.53
N MET A 179 -0.82 -3.95 13.21
CA MET A 179 -1.69 -3.31 12.24
C MET A 179 -2.30 -4.39 11.36
N VAL A 180 -3.62 -4.34 11.19
CA VAL A 180 -4.36 -5.23 10.29
C VAL A 180 -4.77 -4.43 9.07
N VAL A 181 -4.27 -4.83 7.89
CA VAL A 181 -4.59 -4.19 6.61
C VAL A 181 -5.63 -5.03 5.88
N CYS A 182 -6.74 -4.41 5.48
CA CYS A 182 -7.84 -5.06 4.76
C CYS A 182 -7.98 -4.45 3.36
N SER A 183 -8.47 -5.23 2.40
CA SER A 183 -8.63 -4.77 1.01
C SER A 183 -9.77 -3.76 0.84
N LYS A 184 -10.83 -3.86 1.65
CA LYS A 184 -12.01 -2.99 1.60
C LYS A 184 -12.40 -2.49 2.98
N ARG A 185 -12.94 -1.28 3.04
CA ARG A 185 -13.45 -0.65 4.26
C ARG A 185 -14.55 -1.49 4.93
N GLU A 186 -15.46 -2.07 4.15
CA GLU A 186 -16.51 -2.96 4.68
C GLU A 186 -15.92 -4.15 5.44
N ILE A 187 -14.90 -4.81 4.85
CA ILE A 187 -14.22 -5.95 5.48
C ILE A 187 -13.51 -5.51 6.75
N ALA A 188 -12.81 -4.37 6.71
CA ALA A 188 -12.15 -3.81 7.88
C ALA A 188 -13.13 -3.53 9.02
N TYR A 189 -14.29 -2.94 8.70
CA TYR A 189 -15.31 -2.63 9.70
C TYR A 189 -15.96 -3.88 10.29
N THR A 190 -16.29 -4.87 9.45
CA THR A 190 -16.82 -6.14 9.94
C THR A 190 -15.81 -6.85 10.85
N LEU A 191 -14.54 -6.87 10.46
CA LEU A 191 -13.48 -7.48 11.27
C LEU A 191 -13.28 -6.72 12.60
N LEU A 192 -13.34 -5.39 12.58
CA LEU A 192 -13.32 -4.56 13.80
C LEU A 192 -14.47 -4.94 14.75
N LYS A 193 -15.70 -5.09 14.23
CA LYS A 193 -16.85 -5.49 15.04
C LYS A 193 -16.71 -6.89 15.64
N ILE A 194 -16.10 -7.82 14.89
CA ILE A 194 -15.79 -9.16 15.43
C ILE A 194 -14.76 -9.06 16.56
N PHE A 195 -13.73 -8.21 16.43
CA PHE A 195 -12.78 -7.98 17.52
C PHE A 195 -13.44 -7.34 18.74
N GLU A 196 -14.27 -6.32 18.56
CA GLU A 196 -15.00 -5.66 19.67
C GLU A 196 -15.91 -6.63 20.43
N ASP A 197 -16.56 -7.57 19.73
CA ASP A 197 -17.45 -8.57 20.33
C ASP A 197 -16.69 -9.67 21.07
N LYS A 198 -15.62 -10.21 20.45
CA LYS A 198 -14.88 -11.36 21.00
C LYS A 198 -13.82 -10.97 22.03
N TYR A 199 -13.20 -9.81 21.87
CA TYR A 199 -12.04 -9.34 22.63
C TYR A 199 -12.24 -7.89 23.09
N PRO A 200 -13.31 -7.60 23.86
CA PRO A 200 -13.63 -6.24 24.30
C PRO A 200 -12.50 -5.59 25.10
N GLU A 201 -11.64 -6.38 25.76
CA GLU A 201 -10.49 -5.91 26.52
C GLU A 201 -9.45 -5.17 25.67
N TRP A 202 -9.41 -5.40 24.36
CA TRP A 202 -8.52 -4.66 23.43
C TRP A 202 -9.01 -3.23 23.15
N PHE A 203 -10.26 -2.93 23.46
CA PHE A 203 -10.92 -1.65 23.16
C PHE A 203 -11.08 -0.75 24.39
N GLU A 204 -10.57 -1.20 25.54
CA GLU A 204 -10.44 -0.34 26.70
C GLU A 204 -9.34 0.70 26.46
N GLU A 205 -9.71 1.98 26.49
CA GLU A 205 -8.74 3.07 26.32
C GLU A 205 -7.77 3.09 27.49
N LYS A 206 -6.49 2.86 27.20
CA LYS A 206 -5.40 2.93 28.18
C LYS A 206 -4.45 4.05 27.82
N LYS A 207 -4.14 4.92 28.79
CA LYS A 207 -3.11 5.97 28.63
C LYS A 207 -1.70 5.38 28.52
N VAL A 208 -1.47 4.24 29.16
CA VAL A 208 -0.18 3.54 29.23
C VAL A 208 -0.39 2.03 29.16
N PRO A 209 0.60 1.26 28.69
CA PRO A 209 0.54 -0.21 28.74
C PRO A 209 0.36 -0.73 30.17
N ASP A 210 -0.22 -1.92 30.30
CA ASP A 210 -0.39 -2.57 31.61
C ASP A 210 0.97 -2.75 32.31
N GLY A 211 1.04 -2.35 33.58
CA GLY A 211 2.26 -2.43 34.38
C GLY A 211 3.23 -1.25 34.22
N VAL A 212 2.89 -0.22 33.42
CA VAL A 212 3.66 1.02 33.31
C VAL A 212 2.97 2.14 34.09
N CYS A 213 3.66 2.78 35.04
CA CYS A 213 3.14 3.99 35.68
C CYS A 213 3.28 5.17 34.72
N ALA A 214 2.16 5.85 34.43
CA ALA A 214 2.20 7.19 33.85
C ALA A 214 2.62 8.19 34.93
N THR A 215 3.47 9.15 34.59
CA THR A 215 3.64 10.38 35.39
C THR A 215 2.38 11.23 35.23
N ASP A 216 2.00 11.97 36.28
CA ASP A 216 0.78 12.82 36.29
C ASP A 216 0.87 14.07 35.37
N GLU A 217 1.92 14.19 34.56
CA GLU A 217 2.20 15.29 33.62
C GLU A 217 1.66 15.00 32.22
#